data_AF-A0A8S2FMS9-F1
#
_entry.id   AF-A0A8S2FMS9-F1
#
_cell.length_a   1.000
_cell.length_b   1.000
_cell.length_c   1.000
_cell.angle_alpha   90.00
_cell.angle_beta   90.00
_cell.angle_gamma   90.00
#
_symmetry.space_group_name_H-M   'P 1'
#
loop_
_entity.id
_entity.type
_entity.pdbx_description
1 polymer ?
#
loop_
_entity_poly.entity_id
_entity_poly.type
_entity_poly.pdbx_seq_one_letter_code
_entity_poly.pdbx_strand_id
1 'polypeptide(L)'
;MTALQKFIYSKNRSIGHISVHNKHLRTCEEFNVFVPFKTRRKACEQKRTLDRNIIHDQRFYLHTHDIEKLELFYGIKCYTIIQCLGDAIFIPAGAPHQVRNIRSCIKIAVDFISPENADRCLLTTREFRCLPRSYLNESDILQTKNVLFQAM
;
A
#
# COMPACT_ATOMS: atom_id res chain seq x y z
N MET A 1 4.55 3.36 -3.21
CA MET A 1 3.77 2.12 -3.34
C MET A 1 4.73 0.97 -3.54
N THR A 2 4.46 -0.22 -3.03
CA THR A 2 5.18 -1.43 -3.47
C THR A 2 4.39 -2.10 -4.59
N ALA A 3 5.08 -2.84 -5.44
CA ALA A 3 4.44 -3.59 -6.52
C ALA A 3 3.70 -4.86 -6.04
N LEU A 4 3.82 -5.19 -4.75
CA LEU A 4 3.49 -6.49 -4.19
C LEU A 4 2.36 -6.40 -3.16
N GLN A 5 1.72 -7.54 -2.90
CA GLN A 5 0.78 -7.66 -1.80
C GLN A 5 1.53 -7.51 -0.49
N LYS A 6 0.95 -6.75 0.45
CA LYS A 6 1.52 -6.58 1.78
C LYS A 6 0.67 -7.29 2.82
N PHE A 7 1.34 -8.05 3.67
CA PHE A 7 0.82 -8.44 4.97
C PHE A 7 1.44 -7.52 6.02
N ILE A 8 0.62 -6.83 6.82
CA ILE A 8 1.09 -5.91 7.86
C ILE A 8 0.53 -6.37 9.20
N TYR A 9 1.43 -6.69 10.12
CA TYR A 9 1.10 -7.15 11.46
C TYR A 9 1.64 -6.17 12.52
N SER A 10 0.79 -5.84 13.49
CA SER A 10 1.15 -4.93 14.59
C SER A 10 1.62 -5.74 15.81
N LYS A 11 2.87 -5.51 16.25
CA LYS A 11 3.47 -6.17 17.43
C LYS A 11 3.59 -5.24 18.63
N ASN A 12 3.61 -5.86 19.81
CA ASN A 12 3.85 -5.17 21.07
C ASN A 12 5.34 -4.83 21.23
N ARG A 13 5.66 -3.70 21.85
CA ARG A 13 7.02 -3.12 21.96
C ARG A 13 7.91 -3.78 23.03
N SER A 14 7.67 -5.04 23.38
CA SER A 14 8.50 -5.74 24.37
C SER A 14 9.72 -6.39 23.72
N ILE A 15 10.72 -5.58 23.36
CA ILE A 15 12.10 -6.03 23.14
C ILE A 15 12.94 -5.27 24.16
N GLY A 16 13.44 -5.98 25.19
CA GLY A 16 14.38 -5.43 26.18
C GLY A 16 13.76 -4.46 27.19
N HIS A 17 13.36 -4.97 28.35
CA HIS A 17 13.34 -4.26 29.64
C HIS A 17 12.62 -2.90 29.80
N ILE A 18 11.66 -2.52 28.94
CA ILE A 18 10.67 -1.48 29.28
C ILE A 18 9.27 -2.02 29.00
N SER A 19 8.72 -2.75 29.97
CA SER A 19 7.28 -3.03 30.00
C SER A 19 6.55 -1.75 30.41
N VAL A 20 6.13 -0.96 29.43
CA VAL A 20 5.15 0.10 29.71
C VAL A 20 3.83 -0.59 30.01
N HIS A 21 3.59 -0.80 31.31
CA HIS A 21 2.29 -1.16 31.85
C HIS A 21 1.28 -0.08 31.46
N ASN A 22 0.56 -0.29 30.35
CA ASN A 22 -0.62 0.53 30.05
C ASN A 22 -1.71 -0.36 29.44
N LYS A 23 -2.46 -1.01 30.34
CA LYS A 23 -3.48 -2.02 30.01
C LYS A 23 -4.67 -1.47 29.21
N HIS A 24 -4.78 -0.16 28.94
CA HIS A 24 -6.01 0.44 28.41
C HIS A 24 -5.87 1.34 27.17
N LEU A 25 -4.69 1.42 26.53
CA LEU A 25 -4.53 2.21 25.30
C LEU A 25 -3.88 1.37 24.20
N ARG A 26 -4.70 0.55 23.55
CA ARG A 26 -4.31 -0.28 22.39
C ARG A 26 -3.57 0.58 21.36
N THR A 27 -2.42 0.12 20.90
CA THR A 27 -1.72 0.73 19.76
C THR A 27 -2.65 0.64 18.55
N CYS A 28 -3.00 1.78 17.94
CA CYS A 28 -3.99 1.85 16.87
C CYS A 28 -3.50 2.71 15.72
N GLU A 29 -3.87 2.33 14.50
CA GLU A 29 -3.42 2.98 13.26
C GLU A 29 -4.55 2.98 12.25
N GLU A 30 -4.63 4.04 11.48
CA GLU A 30 -5.63 4.20 10.43
C GLU A 30 -4.99 3.90 9.07
N PHE A 31 -5.56 2.95 8.36
CA PHE A 31 -5.20 2.59 6.99
C PHE A 31 -6.31 3.04 6.07
N ASN A 32 -5.97 3.84 5.08
CA ASN A 32 -6.89 4.23 4.01
C ASN A 32 -6.44 3.53 2.74
N VAL A 33 -7.25 2.59 2.25
CA VAL A 33 -6.98 1.80 1.03
C VAL A 33 -7.89 2.28 -0.09
N PHE A 34 -7.29 2.73 -1.19
CA PHE A 34 -8.00 3.31 -2.32
C PHE A 34 -8.24 2.25 -3.39
N VAL A 35 -9.49 2.07 -3.78
CA VAL A 35 -9.88 1.10 -4.81
C VAL A 35 -10.61 1.85 -5.92
N PRO A 36 -10.10 1.82 -7.16
CA PRO A 36 -10.82 2.40 -8.28
C PRO A 36 -12.12 1.65 -8.48
N PHE A 37 -13.23 2.38 -8.62
CA PHE A 37 -14.52 1.76 -8.93
C PHE A 37 -14.47 1.14 -10.33
N LYS A 38 -15.08 -0.04 -10.49
CA LYS A 38 -15.15 -0.77 -11.76
C LYS A 38 -16.11 -0.07 -12.75
N THR A 39 -15.79 1.14 -13.19
CA THR A 39 -16.41 1.70 -14.40
C THR A 39 -15.50 1.36 -15.58
N ARG A 40 -16.10 0.89 -16.69
CA ARG A 40 -15.43 0.64 -17.98
C ARG A 40 -14.32 1.66 -18.21
N ARG A 41 -13.08 1.17 -18.41
CA ARG A 41 -11.92 1.97 -18.83
C ARG A 41 -12.33 2.91 -19.96
N LYS A 42 -12.60 4.19 -19.65
CA LYS A 42 -12.16 5.23 -20.57
C LYS A 42 -10.67 5.33 -20.29
N ALA A 43 -9.88 4.72 -21.16
CA ALA A 43 -8.47 5.02 -21.22
C ALA A 43 -8.37 6.52 -21.48
N CYS A 44 -8.14 7.30 -20.43
CA CYS A 44 -7.68 8.65 -20.59
C CYS A 44 -6.27 8.49 -21.17
N GLU A 45 -6.10 8.85 -22.44
CA GLU A 45 -4.79 9.01 -23.04
C GLU A 45 -4.05 10.05 -22.20
N GLN A 46 -3.25 9.57 -21.25
CA GLN A 46 -2.31 10.40 -20.54
C GLN A 46 -1.26 10.81 -21.57
N LYS A 47 -1.48 11.99 -22.14
CA LYS A 47 -0.47 12.78 -22.81
C LYS A 47 0.81 12.66 -21.96
N ARG A 48 1.87 12.12 -22.56
CA ARG A 48 3.22 12.04 -21.99
C ARG A 48 3.76 13.46 -21.78
N THR A 49 3.23 14.19 -20.81
CA THR A 49 4.01 15.20 -20.14
C THR A 49 4.87 14.49 -19.11
N LEU A 50 6.12 14.93 -19.01
CA LEU A 50 7.11 14.51 -18.03
C LEU A 50 6.67 14.96 -16.61
N ASP A 51 5.45 14.59 -16.22
CA ASP A 51 4.84 15.02 -14.97
C ASP A 51 5.02 13.93 -13.93
N ARG A 52 5.52 14.36 -12.77
CA ARG A 52 5.82 13.52 -11.61
C ARG A 52 4.68 12.58 -11.31
N ASN A 53 4.99 11.30 -11.09
CA ASN A 53 3.97 10.35 -10.65
C ASN A 53 3.72 10.54 -9.15
N ILE A 54 2.67 11.29 -8.83
CA ILE A 54 2.27 11.70 -7.47
C ILE A 54 2.16 10.50 -6.50
N ILE A 55 1.73 9.34 -7.02
CA ILE A 55 1.55 8.12 -6.24
C ILE A 55 2.90 7.46 -5.91
N HIS A 56 3.84 7.46 -6.86
CA HIS A 56 5.18 6.92 -6.65
C HIS A 56 6.09 7.87 -5.88
N ASP A 57 5.81 9.18 -5.92
CA ASP A 57 6.52 10.19 -5.11
C ASP A 57 6.31 9.97 -3.61
N GLN A 58 5.18 9.39 -3.19
CA GLN A 58 4.83 9.13 -1.77
C GLN A 58 4.92 10.39 -0.87
N ARG A 59 4.66 11.58 -1.44
CA ARG A 59 4.78 12.89 -0.75
C ARG A 59 3.48 13.46 -0.22
N PHE A 60 2.35 12.86 -0.54
CA PHE A 60 1.03 13.39 -0.22
C PHE A 60 0.30 12.47 0.76
N TYR A 61 -0.40 13.09 1.71
CA TYR A 61 -1.39 12.45 2.55
C TYR A 61 -2.75 13.07 2.23
N LEU A 62 -3.72 12.24 1.84
CA LEU A 62 -5.06 12.68 1.48
C LEU A 62 -5.89 12.85 2.75
N HIS A 63 -6.41 14.06 2.96
CA HIS A 63 -7.32 14.36 4.05
C HIS A 63 -8.77 14.04 3.66
N THR A 64 -9.70 14.10 4.61
CA THR A 64 -11.12 13.78 4.39
C THR A 64 -11.70 14.50 3.18
N HIS A 65 -11.41 15.80 3.03
CA HIS A 65 -11.86 16.60 1.87
C HIS A 65 -11.32 16.07 0.53
N ASP A 66 -10.08 15.59 0.48
CA ASP A 66 -9.49 15.03 -0.72
C ASP A 66 -10.13 13.68 -1.07
N ILE A 67 -10.39 12.86 -0.05
CA ILE A 67 -11.06 11.56 -0.18
C ILE A 67 -12.49 11.76 -0.73
N GLU A 68 -13.24 12.71 -0.17
CA GLU A 68 -14.59 13.06 -0.63
C GLU A 68 -14.59 13.53 -2.09
N LYS A 69 -13.62 14.36 -2.49
CA LYS A 69 -13.45 14.78 -3.88
C LYS A 69 -13.12 13.61 -4.81
N LEU A 70 -12.25 12.69 -4.38
CA LEU A 70 -11.89 11.51 -5.16
C LEU A 70 -13.10 10.61 -5.42
N GLU A 71 -13.97 10.42 -4.41
CA GLU A 71 -15.20 9.67 -4.58
C GLU A 71 -16.18 10.42 -5.49
N LEU A 72 -16.40 11.72 -5.25
CA LEU A 72 -17.38 12.52 -5.99
C LEU A 72 -17.03 12.68 -7.48
N PHE A 73 -15.78 13.04 -7.79
CA PHE A 73 -15.38 13.39 -9.16
C PHE A 73 -14.82 12.22 -9.94
N TYR A 74 -14.23 11.22 -9.28
CA TYR A 74 -13.53 10.12 -9.93
C TYR A 74 -14.11 8.74 -9.57
N GLY A 75 -15.10 8.68 -8.67
CA GLY A 75 -15.67 7.41 -8.21
C GLY A 75 -14.66 6.55 -7.44
N ILE A 76 -13.53 7.09 -6.98
CA ILE A 76 -12.52 6.31 -6.27
C ILE A 76 -12.96 6.18 -4.82
N LYS A 77 -13.21 4.95 -4.37
CA LYS A 77 -13.61 4.68 -2.99
C LYS A 77 -12.39 4.51 -2.10
N CYS A 78 -12.48 5.05 -0.89
CA CYS A 78 -11.51 4.84 0.17
C CYS A 78 -12.10 3.98 1.27
N TYR A 79 -11.40 2.91 1.64
CA TYR A 79 -11.75 2.07 2.79
C TYR A 79 -10.84 2.44 3.95
N THR A 80 -11.43 3.00 5.01
CA THR A 80 -10.73 3.32 6.25
C THR A 80 -10.79 2.13 7.21
N ILE A 81 -9.63 1.63 7.62
CA ILE A 81 -9.45 0.47 8.49
C ILE A 81 -8.67 0.90 9.72
N ILE A 82 -9.18 0.60 10.92
CA ILE A 82 -8.45 0.81 12.16
C ILE A 82 -7.75 -0.49 12.53
N GLN A 83 -6.42 -0.52 12.39
CA GLN A 83 -5.59 -1.62 12.88
C GLN A 83 -5.32 -1.44 14.36
N CYS A 84 -5.64 -2.44 15.18
CA CYS A 84 -5.23 -2.50 16.58
C CYS A 84 -4.05 -3.48 16.77
N LEU A 85 -3.48 -3.49 17.98
CA LEU A 85 -2.49 -4.48 18.39
C LEU A 85 -2.98 -5.90 18.11
N GLY A 86 -2.15 -6.71 17.44
CA GLY A 86 -2.48 -8.10 17.10
C GLY A 86 -3.30 -8.27 15.82
N ASP A 87 -3.85 -7.19 15.24
CA ASP A 87 -4.53 -7.27 13.96
C ASP A 87 -3.53 -7.43 12.82
N ALA A 88 -3.96 -8.11 11.77
CA ALA A 88 -3.25 -8.24 10.51
C ALA A 88 -4.06 -7.61 9.37
N ILE A 89 -3.40 -6.82 8.53
CA ILE A 89 -3.99 -6.20 7.34
C ILE A 89 -3.33 -6.77 6.09
N PHE A 90 -4.16 -7.20 5.15
CA PHE A 90 -3.75 -7.61 3.82
C PHE A 90 -4.06 -6.50 2.81
N ILE A 91 -3.04 -6.03 2.10
CA ILE A 91 -3.15 -5.01 1.07
C ILE A 91 -2.89 -5.66 -0.29
N PRO A 92 -3.84 -5.61 -1.24
CA PRO A 92 -3.64 -6.15 -2.58
C PRO A 92 -2.53 -5.45 -3.37
N ALA A 93 -1.95 -6.16 -4.35
CA ALA A 93 -0.91 -5.62 -5.21
C ALA A 93 -1.40 -4.40 -6.00
N GLY A 94 -0.63 -3.32 -5.94
CA GLY A 94 -0.91 -2.08 -6.65
C GLY A 94 -2.11 -1.28 -6.12
N ALA A 95 -2.64 -1.61 -4.93
CA ALA A 95 -3.64 -0.79 -4.25
C ALA A 95 -2.96 0.39 -3.51
N PRO A 96 -3.21 1.65 -3.91
CA PRO A 96 -2.72 2.80 -3.17
C PRO A 96 -3.26 2.76 -1.74
N HIS A 97 -2.38 3.04 -0.78
CA HIS A 97 -2.76 3.14 0.62
C HIS A 97 -1.91 4.18 1.34
N GLN A 98 -2.51 4.81 2.35
CA GLN A 98 -1.83 5.69 3.29
C GLN A 98 -2.10 5.21 4.71
N VAL A 99 -1.14 5.49 5.60
CA VAL A 99 -1.21 5.02 6.99
C VAL A 99 -0.91 6.18 7.92
N ARG A 100 -1.76 6.36 8.93
CA ARG A 100 -1.57 7.34 9.99
C ARG A 100 -1.57 6.63 11.34
N ASN A 101 -0.48 6.78 12.06
CA ASN A 101 -0.36 6.26 13.41
C ASN A 101 -1.23 7.11 14.35
N ILE A 102 -2.24 6.51 14.99
CA ILE A 102 -3.07 7.19 16.00
C ILE A 102 -2.31 7.21 17.33
N ARG A 103 -1.47 6.20 17.57
CA ARG A 103 -0.53 6.09 18.70
C ARG A 103 0.82 5.55 18.22
N SER A 104 1.82 5.54 19.09
CA SER A 104 3.11 4.89 18.81
C SER A 104 2.92 3.40 18.54
N CYS A 105 3.43 2.91 17.41
CA CYS A 105 3.20 1.55 16.93
C CYS A 105 4.46 0.94 16.33
N ILE A 106 4.56 -0.39 16.38
CA ILE A 106 5.57 -1.18 15.67
C ILE A 106 4.86 -2.11 14.70
N LYS A 107 5.27 -2.06 13.44
CA LYS A 107 4.75 -2.87 12.35
C LYS A 107 5.82 -3.80 11.83
N ILE A 108 5.40 -5.00 11.49
CA ILE A 108 6.16 -5.91 10.63
C ILE A 108 5.36 -6.04 9.34
N ALA A 109 5.99 -5.74 8.22
CA ALA A 109 5.40 -5.91 6.90
C ALA A 109 6.17 -6.98 6.13
N VAL A 110 5.45 -7.88 5.46
CA VAL A 110 6.02 -8.90 4.58
C VAL A 110 5.33 -8.80 3.23
N ASP A 111 6.13 -8.71 2.18
CA ASP A 111 5.64 -8.79 0.81
C ASP A 111 5.46 -10.26 0.40
N PHE A 112 4.39 -10.57 -0.32
CA PHE A 112 4.13 -11.91 -0.85
C PHE A 112 3.43 -11.84 -2.21
N ILE A 113 3.35 -12.99 -2.89
CA ILE A 113 2.60 -13.16 -4.15
C ILE A 113 1.63 -14.32 -3.94
N SER A 114 0.33 -14.06 -4.02
CA SER A 114 -0.69 -15.10 -4.07
C SER A 114 -1.02 -15.46 -5.53
N PRO A 115 -1.42 -16.71 -5.82
CA PRO A 115 -1.77 -17.12 -7.18
C PRO A 115 -2.84 -16.23 -7.82
N GLU A 116 -3.83 -15.78 -7.05
CA GLU A 116 -4.95 -14.96 -7.51
C GLU A 116 -4.52 -13.55 -7.97
N ASN A 117 -3.38 -13.06 -7.47
CA ASN A 117 -2.88 -11.72 -7.75
C ASN A 117 -1.56 -11.73 -8.53
N ALA A 118 -1.05 -12.89 -8.96
CA ALA A 118 0.20 -13.03 -9.69
C ALA A 118 0.26 -12.12 -10.93
N ASP A 119 -0.80 -12.09 -11.73
CA ASP A 119 -0.90 -11.24 -12.91
C ASP A 119 -0.83 -9.74 -12.56
N ARG A 120 -1.51 -9.35 -11.47
CA ARG A 120 -1.50 -7.96 -11.01
C ARG A 120 -0.12 -7.57 -10.50
N CYS A 121 0.55 -8.42 -9.73
CA CYS A 121 1.94 -8.23 -9.29
C CYS A 121 2.87 -8.04 -10.50
N LEU A 122 2.74 -8.89 -11.53
CA LEU A 122 3.54 -8.77 -12.76
C LEU A 122 3.31 -7.45 -13.49
N LEU A 123 2.06 -7.02 -13.63
CA LEU A 123 1.70 -5.75 -14.27
C LEU A 123 2.25 -4.56 -13.50
N THR A 124 2.02 -4.48 -12.19
CA THR A 124 2.50 -3.37 -11.36
C THR A 124 4.03 -3.33 -11.34
N THR A 125 4.70 -4.48 -11.28
CA THR A 125 6.17 -4.57 -11.39
C THR A 125 6.68 -4.05 -12.75
N ARG A 126 5.96 -4.28 -13.86
CA ARG A 126 6.32 -3.68 -15.16
C ARG A 126 6.12 -2.17 -15.17
N GLU A 127 5.00 -1.67 -14.63
CA GLU A 127 4.72 -0.23 -14.52
C GLU A 127 5.83 0.49 -13.74
N PHE A 128 6.29 -0.09 -12.62
CA PHE A 128 7.41 0.45 -11.84
C PHE A 128 8.72 0.51 -12.62
N ARG A 129 9.04 -0.51 -13.43
CA ARG A 129 10.26 -0.53 -14.27
C ARG A 129 10.26 0.54 -15.37
N CYS A 130 9.08 1.00 -15.79
CA CYS A 130 8.93 2.05 -16.77
C CYS A 130 9.10 3.46 -16.18
N LEU A 131 9.20 3.60 -14.86
CA LEU A 131 9.45 4.89 -14.21
C LEU A 131 10.91 5.33 -14.40
N PRO A 132 11.19 6.65 -14.39
CA PRO A 132 12.55 7.17 -14.49
C PRO A 132 13.49 6.56 -13.43
N ARG A 133 14.78 6.44 -13.77
CA ARG A 133 15.82 5.85 -12.89
C ARG A 133 15.88 6.46 -11.49
N SER A 134 15.47 7.72 -11.31
CA SER A 134 15.35 8.37 -10.01
C SER A 134 14.36 7.69 -9.04
N TYR A 135 13.42 6.89 -9.55
CA TYR A 135 12.44 6.11 -8.79
C TYR A 135 12.88 4.66 -8.52
N LEU A 136 13.96 4.18 -9.15
CA LEU A 136 14.38 2.77 -9.12
C LEU A 136 15.18 2.37 -7.87
N ASN A 137 15.33 3.26 -6.89
CA ASN A 137 16.07 2.98 -5.66
C ASN A 137 15.34 1.95 -4.76
N GLU A 138 14.07 1.63 -5.04
CA GLU A 138 13.29 0.53 -4.44
C GLU A 138 13.04 -0.58 -5.47
N SER A 139 14.12 -1.19 -5.98
CA SER A 139 14.06 -2.32 -6.92
C SER A 139 13.17 -3.46 -6.42
N ASP A 140 12.49 -4.17 -7.34
CA ASP A 140 11.70 -5.42 -7.17
C ASP A 140 12.33 -6.41 -6.17
N ILE A 141 12.12 -6.16 -4.86
CA ILE A 141 12.82 -6.83 -3.74
C ILE A 141 12.58 -8.33 -3.77
N LEU A 142 11.36 -8.72 -4.15
CA LEU A 142 10.93 -10.11 -4.18
C LEU A 142 11.26 -10.81 -5.50
N GLN A 143 11.84 -10.11 -6.48
CA GLN A 143 12.11 -10.63 -7.82
C GLN A 143 10.91 -11.40 -8.38
N THR A 144 9.79 -10.71 -8.55
CA THR A 144 8.46 -11.29 -8.86
C THR A 144 8.49 -12.44 -9.87
N LYS A 145 9.32 -12.33 -10.92
CA LYS A 145 9.49 -13.35 -11.96
C LYS A 145 10.12 -14.65 -11.46
N ASN A 146 11.09 -14.58 -10.56
CA ASN A 146 11.80 -15.75 -10.04
C ASN A 146 10.90 -16.56 -9.11
N VAL A 147 10.15 -15.87 -8.23
CA VAL A 147 9.20 -16.53 -7.33
C VAL A 147 8.10 -17.24 -8.12
N LEU A 148 7.57 -16.61 -9.17
CA LEU A 148 6.57 -17.25 -10.03
C LEU A 148 7.16 -18.43 -10.81
N PHE A 149 8.39 -18.34 -11.30
CA PHE A 149 9.06 -19.44 -11.99
C PHE A 149 9.28 -20.65 -11.07
N GLN A 150 9.62 -20.43 -9.80
CA GLN A 150 9.82 -21.51 -8.81
C GLN A 150 8.50 -22.11 -8.29
N ALA A 151 7.37 -21.43 -8.52
CA ALA A 151 6.04 -21.89 -8.10
C ALA A 151 5.29 -22.67 -9.18
N MET A 152 5.84 -22.76 -10.40
CA MET A 152 5.34 -23.57 -11.51
C MET A 152 6.07 -24.91 -11.59
#